data_AF-A0A9N9BVC7-F1
#
_entry.id   AF-A0A9N9BVC7-F1
#
_cell.length_a   1.000
_cell.length_b   1.000
_cell.length_c   1.000
_cell.angle_alpha   90.00
_cell.angle_beta   90.00
_cell.angle_gamma   90.00
#
_symmetry.space_group_name_H-M   'P 1'
#
loop_
_entity.id
_entity.type
_entity.pdbx_description
1 polymer ?
#
loop_
_entity_poly.entity_id
_entity_poly.type
_entity_poly.pdbx_seq_one_letter_code
_entity_poly.pdbx_strand_id
1 'polypeptide(L)'
;MSLNQNKYSKNNPFTLKQSNTNYNYHIINEGFYPSNSKIYYTLAHSHSETKYKIPDNYLVQTSWGREKSQHIIECEIEYDLDGPVFRIRFNENSQHYVIESKEFLTAVANNYLQKKNPNTNAKLSGIHIFGLNATDTKRSRRFSIQISEAFENKIPKFYNSFDRPVLQKDIEEEISQYIGKAGYRRVNDILLFIIPGLVARNVLNVNNPVINIHISGDGRNVGRKIKHVMITCTILDDISNIHKADSHHTIILYLEGENYKMLQKSEFFNNRTSQTLNLPPPGHLKVPLLPMISLNHYVSDELHIMLRIWDCLWKLVIQELKSENRFNNHVRAIINVEMQRISVGFYFWQDYVQSWHYTSLIEDDKEKVLCDFNFEVIFDKERAILINHL
;
A
#
# COMPACT_ATOMS: atom_id res chain seq x y z
N MET A 1 13.05 11.63 -31.14
CA MET A 1 12.72 12.88 -30.40
C MET A 1 13.28 12.74 -28.99
N SER A 2 14.28 13.54 -28.64
CA SER A 2 14.95 13.53 -27.33
C SER A 2 14.03 14.11 -26.26
N LEU A 3 13.54 13.29 -25.34
CA LEU A 3 12.91 13.78 -24.12
C LEU A 3 14.00 14.26 -23.16
N ASN A 4 13.87 15.50 -22.71
CA ASN A 4 14.79 16.23 -21.86
C ASN A 4 15.21 15.45 -20.61
N GLN A 5 16.53 15.37 -20.41
CA GLN A 5 17.18 14.93 -19.18
C GLN A 5 16.70 15.75 -17.95
N ASN A 6 16.50 15.03 -16.84
CA ASN A 6 16.44 15.45 -15.43
C ASN A 6 16.55 16.98 -15.15
N LYS A 7 15.43 17.63 -14.83
CA LYS A 7 15.35 19.05 -14.46
C LYS A 7 15.69 19.41 -13.00
N TYR A 8 16.13 18.47 -12.16
CA TYR A 8 16.27 18.72 -10.72
C TYR A 8 17.69 18.42 -10.20
N SER A 9 18.35 19.45 -9.69
CA SER A 9 19.69 19.35 -9.10
C SER A 9 19.67 18.65 -7.73
N LYS A 10 20.58 17.69 -7.53
CA LYS A 10 20.85 17.00 -6.24
C LYS A 10 21.37 17.94 -5.14
N ASN A 11 21.72 19.19 -5.49
CA ASN A 11 22.37 20.13 -4.59
C ASN A 11 21.33 21.05 -3.91
N ASN A 12 21.63 21.52 -2.70
CA ASN A 12 20.95 22.63 -2.02
C ASN A 12 22.04 23.70 -1.79
N PRO A 13 21.93 24.91 -2.37
CA PRO A 13 20.81 25.46 -3.14
C PRO A 13 20.64 24.84 -4.54
N PHE A 14 19.48 25.08 -5.16
CA PHE A 14 19.16 24.62 -6.53
C PHE A 14 18.32 25.63 -7.31
N THR A 15 18.38 25.51 -8.63
CA THR A 15 17.61 26.35 -9.56
C THR A 15 16.55 25.52 -10.28
N LEU A 16 15.36 26.10 -10.48
CA LEU A 16 14.27 25.49 -11.24
C LEU A 16 13.61 26.54 -12.15
N LYS A 17 13.45 26.19 -13.43
CA LYS A 17 12.77 27.03 -14.40
C LYS A 17 11.26 26.75 -14.38
N GLN A 18 10.46 27.75 -13.99
CA GLN A 18 9.01 27.69 -13.88
C GLN A 18 8.40 28.90 -14.59
N SER A 19 7.48 28.68 -15.52
CA SER A 19 6.78 29.76 -16.26
C SER A 19 7.75 30.82 -16.81
N ASN A 20 8.80 30.38 -17.50
CA ASN A 20 9.89 31.21 -18.04
C ASN A 20 10.75 32.00 -17.02
N THR A 21 10.52 31.83 -15.72
CA THR A 21 11.32 32.42 -14.66
C THR A 21 12.22 31.36 -14.03
N ASN A 22 13.48 31.70 -13.77
CA ASN A 22 14.38 30.85 -13.00
C ASN A 22 14.27 31.22 -11.53
N TYR A 23 13.83 30.27 -10.71
CA TYR A 23 13.79 30.40 -9.25
C TYR A 23 14.96 29.64 -8.66
N ASN A 24 15.69 30.27 -7.75
CA ASN A 24 16.72 29.65 -6.93
C ASN A 24 16.15 29.42 -5.54
N TYR A 25 16.23 28.19 -5.06
CA TYR A 25 15.76 27.79 -3.74
C TYR A 25 16.94 27.33 -2.90
N HIS A 26 16.97 27.82 -1.66
CA HIS A 26 17.82 27.32 -0.60
C HIS A 26 16.92 26.87 0.55
N ILE A 27 16.72 25.56 0.68
CA ILE A 27 15.86 24.98 1.70
C ILE A 27 16.62 25.06 3.03
N ILE A 28 16.11 25.84 3.97
CA ILE A 28 16.71 26.02 5.29
C ILE A 28 16.17 24.97 6.26
N ASN A 29 14.84 24.77 6.26
CA ASN A 29 14.17 23.72 7.01
C ASN A 29 13.10 23.03 6.14
N GLU A 30 13.16 21.70 6.04
CA GLU A 30 12.19 20.91 5.27
C GLU A 30 10.85 20.70 5.98
N GLY A 31 10.78 20.99 7.29
CA GLY A 31 9.57 20.79 8.08
C GLY A 31 9.14 19.31 8.17
N PHE A 32 7.90 19.05 8.60
CA PHE A 32 7.29 17.71 8.63
C PHE A 32 5.83 17.78 8.18
N TYR A 33 5.28 16.68 7.66
CA TYR A 33 3.86 16.64 7.34
C TYR A 33 3.05 16.25 8.59
N PRO A 34 2.01 17.02 8.95
CA PRO A 34 1.07 16.63 10.00
C PRO A 34 0.38 15.28 9.70
N SER A 35 -0.23 14.69 10.73
CA SER A 35 -1.03 13.46 10.58
C SER A 35 -2.11 13.60 9.50
N ASN A 36 -2.47 12.50 8.84
CA ASN A 36 -3.45 12.51 7.74
C ASN A 36 -4.80 13.17 8.10
N SER A 37 -5.19 13.19 9.37
CA SER A 37 -6.39 13.87 9.89
C SER A 37 -6.31 15.40 9.92
N LYS A 38 -5.11 15.99 9.78
CA LYS A 38 -4.85 17.44 9.88
C LYS A 38 -4.02 17.99 8.71
N ILE A 39 -3.65 17.16 7.74
CA ILE A 39 -2.77 17.57 6.64
C ILE A 39 -3.55 18.39 5.60
N TYR A 40 -2.97 19.51 5.18
CA TYR A 40 -3.55 20.37 4.15
C TYR A 40 -2.83 20.18 2.83
N TYR A 41 -3.54 20.47 1.73
CA TYR A 41 -3.02 20.38 0.37
C TYR A 41 -3.22 21.71 -0.35
N THR A 42 -2.34 22.01 -1.29
CA THR A 42 -2.56 23.14 -2.21
C THR A 42 -3.79 22.89 -3.09
N LEU A 43 -4.50 23.96 -3.46
CA LEU A 43 -5.63 23.87 -4.39
C LEU A 43 -5.17 23.38 -5.78
N ALA A 44 -5.88 22.41 -6.35
CA ALA A 44 -5.66 21.97 -7.74
C ALA A 44 -6.07 23.09 -8.71
N HIS A 45 -5.33 23.24 -9.81
CA HIS A 45 -5.74 24.15 -10.88
C HIS A 45 -6.66 23.40 -11.85
N SER A 46 -7.61 24.11 -12.47
CA SER A 46 -8.63 23.52 -13.37
C SER A 46 -8.08 22.68 -14.53
N HIS A 47 -6.81 22.87 -14.90
CA HIS A 47 -6.14 22.14 -15.99
C HIS A 47 -5.06 21.16 -15.51
N SER A 48 -4.84 21.04 -14.19
CA SER A 48 -3.82 20.17 -13.60
C SER A 48 -4.25 19.74 -12.20
N GLU A 49 -4.54 18.44 -12.05
CA GLU A 49 -4.96 17.84 -10.78
C GLU A 49 -3.83 17.74 -9.73
N THR A 50 -2.61 18.20 -10.03
CA THR A 50 -1.50 18.12 -9.06
C THR A 50 -1.75 19.02 -7.86
N LYS A 51 -1.84 18.39 -6.69
CA LYS A 51 -1.89 19.02 -5.37
C LYS A 51 -0.61 18.67 -4.61
N TYR A 52 -0.03 19.63 -3.91
CA TYR A 52 1.17 19.44 -3.09
C TYR A 52 0.77 19.40 -1.61
N LYS A 53 1.41 18.53 -0.84
CA LYS A 53 1.21 18.49 0.62
C LYS A 53 1.84 19.71 1.26
N ILE A 54 1.19 20.29 2.26
CA ILE A 54 1.70 21.45 2.98
C ILE A 54 2.45 20.95 4.23
N PRO A 55 3.78 21.21 4.34
CA PRO A 55 4.56 20.86 5.52
C PRO A 55 4.41 21.90 6.63
N ASP A 56 4.52 21.44 7.87
CA ASP A 56 4.67 22.24 9.09
C ASP A 56 6.14 22.52 9.40
N ASN A 57 6.45 23.65 10.04
CA ASN A 57 7.81 24.11 10.34
C ASN A 57 8.74 24.17 9.12
N TYR A 58 8.22 24.56 7.95
CA TYR A 58 8.97 24.64 6.71
C TYR A 58 9.56 26.03 6.52
N LEU A 59 10.81 26.11 6.06
CA LEU A 59 11.52 27.36 5.81
C LEU A 59 12.41 27.25 4.56
N VAL A 60 12.19 28.14 3.60
CA VAL A 60 12.97 28.21 2.36
C VAL A 60 13.31 29.65 2.04
N GLN A 61 14.54 29.88 1.60
CA GLN A 61 14.91 31.13 0.94
C GLN A 61 14.74 30.97 -0.56
N THR A 62 13.93 31.84 -1.16
CA THR A 62 13.63 31.84 -2.59
C THR A 62 14.13 33.14 -3.21
N SER A 63 14.82 33.03 -4.35
CA SER A 63 15.21 34.19 -5.15
C SER A 63 14.94 34.04 -6.63
N TRP A 64 14.58 35.13 -7.29
CA TRP A 64 14.32 35.20 -8.74
C TRP A 64 14.53 36.62 -9.26
N GLY A 65 14.58 36.78 -10.58
CA GLY A 65 14.87 38.07 -11.22
C GLY A 65 16.36 38.27 -11.48
N ARG A 66 16.72 39.42 -12.07
CA ARG A 66 18.10 39.77 -12.45
C ARG A 66 18.50 41.11 -11.87
N GLU A 67 19.73 41.20 -11.36
CA GLU A 67 20.36 42.45 -10.93
C GLU A 67 19.44 43.29 -10.03
N LYS A 68 19.08 44.51 -10.47
CA LYS A 68 18.23 45.46 -9.73
C LYS A 68 16.78 45.02 -9.55
N SER A 69 16.34 43.98 -10.26
CA SER A 69 15.00 43.39 -10.15
C SER A 69 15.00 42.07 -9.36
N GLN A 70 16.12 41.74 -8.70
CA GLN A 70 16.24 40.52 -7.94
C GLN A 70 15.37 40.59 -6.68
N HIS A 71 14.54 39.58 -6.51
CA HIS A 71 13.80 39.33 -5.28
C HIS A 71 14.54 38.25 -4.50
N ILE A 72 14.75 38.48 -3.21
CA ILE A 72 15.29 37.51 -2.26
C ILE A 72 14.40 37.56 -1.03
N ILE A 73 13.73 36.45 -0.73
CA ILE A 73 12.76 36.36 0.35
C ILE A 73 12.92 35.03 1.09
N GLU A 74 12.46 34.99 2.34
CA GLU A 74 12.31 33.78 3.12
C GLU A 74 10.82 33.47 3.27
N CYS A 75 10.44 32.25 2.89
CA CYS A 75 9.08 31.76 2.97
C CYS A 75 9.02 30.73 4.10
N GLU A 76 8.08 30.93 5.03
CA GLU A 76 7.88 30.09 6.20
C GLU A 76 6.44 29.56 6.25
N ILE A 77 6.29 28.31 6.68
CA ILE A 77 4.99 27.68 6.93
C ILE A 77 5.02 27.07 8.33
N GLU A 78 4.03 27.44 9.14
CA GLU A 78 3.85 26.95 10.51
C GLU A 78 2.37 26.63 10.72
N TYR A 79 2.06 25.48 11.31
CA TYR A 79 0.68 25.09 11.65
C TYR A 79 0.29 25.61 13.02
N ASP A 80 -0.87 26.27 13.08
CA ASP A 80 -1.55 26.59 14.33
C ASP A 80 -2.77 25.64 14.56
N LEU A 81 -3.62 25.97 15.53
CA LEU A 81 -4.81 25.18 15.83
C LEU A 81 -5.87 25.21 14.70
N ASP A 82 -5.86 26.24 13.85
CA ASP A 82 -6.85 26.50 12.80
C ASP A 82 -6.34 26.12 11.39
N GLY A 83 -5.03 25.89 11.23
CA GLY A 83 -4.44 25.40 10.00
C GLY A 83 -3.04 25.96 9.71
N PRO A 84 -2.55 25.86 8.46
CA PRO A 84 -1.26 26.41 8.09
C PRO A 84 -1.29 27.94 7.99
N VAL A 85 -0.30 28.57 8.61
CA VAL A 85 -0.01 30.00 8.51
C VAL A 85 1.17 30.18 7.56
N PHE A 86 0.99 30.99 6.52
CA PHE A 86 2.02 31.24 5.51
C PHE A 86 2.64 32.62 5.74
N ARG A 87 3.97 32.69 5.77
CA ARG A 87 4.72 33.93 5.99
C ARG A 87 5.77 34.15 4.91
N ILE A 88 5.92 35.39 4.47
CA ILE A 88 7.05 35.85 3.65
C ILE A 88 7.80 36.94 4.42
N ARG A 89 9.09 36.71 4.65
CA ARG A 89 10.02 37.66 5.26
C ARG A 89 10.97 38.20 4.20
N PHE A 90 11.19 39.51 4.19
CA PHE A 90 12.09 40.13 3.23
C PHE A 90 12.61 41.46 3.76
N ASN A 91 13.74 41.91 3.21
CA ASN A 91 14.36 43.17 3.57
C ASN A 91 14.17 44.21 2.46
N GLU A 92 13.80 45.42 2.84
CA GLU A 92 13.72 46.61 1.98
C GLU A 92 14.32 47.79 2.74
N ASN A 93 15.21 48.56 2.12
CA ASN A 93 15.73 49.82 2.70
C ASN A 93 16.23 49.68 4.15
N SER A 94 16.91 48.57 4.47
CA SER A 94 17.40 48.22 5.81
C SER A 94 16.31 47.95 6.87
N GLN A 95 15.06 47.77 6.46
CA GLN A 95 13.94 47.35 7.31
C GLN A 95 13.53 45.92 6.97
N HIS A 96 13.18 45.16 8.02
CA HIS A 96 12.65 43.80 7.89
C HIS A 96 11.12 43.86 7.82
N TYR A 97 10.56 43.19 6.81
CA TYR A 97 9.12 43.08 6.61
C TYR A 97 8.68 41.63 6.75
N VAL A 98 7.51 41.43 7.35
CA VAL A 98 6.84 40.13 7.45
C VAL A 98 5.42 40.30 6.94
N ILE A 99 5.03 39.46 5.98
CA ILE A 99 3.66 39.40 5.45
C ILE A 99 3.12 38.01 5.76
N GLU A 100 1.93 37.97 6.37
CA GLU A 100 1.28 36.74 6.81
C GLU A 100 -0.12 36.62 6.18
N SER A 101 -0.54 35.39 5.86
CA SER A 101 -1.95 35.06 5.65
C SER A 101 -2.20 33.58 5.96
N LYS A 102 -3.41 33.31 6.44
CA LYS A 102 -3.92 31.96 6.74
C LYS A 102 -4.81 31.39 5.63
N GLU A 103 -5.11 32.18 4.60
CA GLU A 103 -6.04 31.77 3.54
C GLU A 103 -5.33 30.87 2.52
N PHE A 104 -4.37 31.40 1.77
CA PHE A 104 -3.67 30.67 0.70
C PHE A 104 -2.24 31.19 0.48
N LEU A 105 -1.33 30.30 0.06
CA LEU A 105 0.06 30.68 -0.31
C LEU A 105 0.11 31.79 -1.36
N THR A 106 -0.79 31.73 -2.34
CA THR A 106 -0.89 32.70 -3.43
C THR A 106 -1.34 34.08 -2.93
N ALA A 107 -2.11 34.14 -1.84
CA ALA A 107 -2.50 35.41 -1.23
C ALA A 107 -1.29 36.13 -0.64
N VAL A 108 -0.47 35.44 0.18
CA VAL A 108 0.76 36.00 0.75
C VAL A 108 1.74 36.43 -0.34
N ALA A 109 1.93 35.61 -1.37
CA ALA A 109 2.82 35.92 -2.48
C ALA A 109 2.39 37.20 -3.23
N ASN A 110 1.08 37.37 -3.48
CA ASN A 110 0.58 38.57 -4.15
C ASN A 110 0.61 39.80 -3.24
N ASN A 111 0.34 39.65 -1.94
CA ASN A 111 0.48 40.74 -0.97
C ASN A 111 1.93 41.24 -0.89
N TYR A 112 2.90 40.33 -0.93
CA TYR A 112 4.32 40.68 -1.07
C TYR A 112 4.59 41.47 -2.36
N LEU A 113 4.08 41.00 -3.50
CA LEU A 113 4.31 41.66 -4.77
C LEU A 113 3.70 43.07 -4.80
N GLN A 114 2.49 43.25 -4.27
CA GLN A 114 1.85 44.56 -4.12
C GLN A 114 2.64 45.48 -3.18
N LYS A 115 3.16 44.94 -2.07
CA LYS A 115 3.99 45.74 -1.14
C LYS A 115 5.28 46.23 -1.81
N LYS A 116 5.90 45.40 -2.65
CA LYS A 116 7.12 45.74 -3.39
C LYS A 116 6.84 46.71 -4.54
N ASN A 117 5.73 46.52 -5.25
CA ASN A 117 5.31 47.33 -6.39
C ASN A 117 3.78 47.56 -6.35
N PRO A 118 3.30 48.65 -5.72
CA PRO A 118 1.87 48.86 -5.48
C PRO A 118 0.99 48.89 -6.74
N ASN A 119 1.55 49.31 -7.87
CA ASN A 119 0.81 49.47 -9.14
C ASN A 119 0.92 48.25 -10.07
N THR A 120 1.41 47.10 -9.59
CA THR A 120 1.59 45.92 -10.43
C THR A 120 0.29 45.14 -10.62
N ASN A 121 0.01 44.74 -11.86
CA ASN A 121 -1.07 43.81 -12.20
C ASN A 121 -0.57 42.36 -12.31
N ALA A 122 0.73 42.12 -12.10
CA ALA A 122 1.29 40.78 -12.14
C ALA A 122 0.84 39.95 -10.93
N LYS A 123 0.75 38.63 -11.10
CA LYS A 123 0.44 37.68 -10.03
C LYS A 123 1.57 36.69 -9.85
N LEU A 124 1.90 36.39 -8.61
CA LEU A 124 2.85 35.33 -8.24
C LEU A 124 2.10 34.04 -7.91
N SER A 125 2.68 32.92 -8.30
CA SER A 125 2.23 31.60 -7.87
C SER A 125 2.81 31.30 -6.50
N GLY A 126 1.96 31.12 -5.48
CA GLY A 126 2.42 30.75 -4.14
C GLY A 126 3.20 29.44 -4.12
N ILE A 127 2.82 28.48 -4.97
CA ILE A 127 3.50 27.18 -5.09
C ILE A 127 4.96 27.37 -5.56
N HIS A 128 5.17 28.27 -6.52
CA HIS A 128 6.51 28.60 -7.02
C HIS A 128 7.29 29.38 -5.97
N ILE A 129 6.68 30.39 -5.35
CA ILE A 129 7.36 31.20 -4.33
C ILE A 129 7.83 30.39 -3.13
N PHE A 130 7.03 29.42 -2.67
CA PHE A 130 7.38 28.52 -1.57
C PHE A 130 8.17 27.27 -2.03
N GLY A 131 8.38 27.09 -3.33
CA GLY A 131 9.13 25.96 -3.88
C GLY A 131 8.52 24.58 -3.61
N LEU A 132 7.23 24.48 -3.25
CA LEU A 132 6.59 23.23 -2.82
C LEU A 132 6.57 22.16 -3.92
N ASN A 133 6.57 22.58 -5.18
CA ASN A 133 6.66 21.68 -6.32
C ASN A 133 8.05 21.04 -6.48
N ALA A 134 9.08 21.60 -5.85
CA ALA A 134 10.42 21.03 -5.82
C ALA A 134 10.69 20.18 -4.57
N THR A 135 9.96 20.40 -3.47
CA THR A 135 10.20 19.73 -2.18
C THR A 135 9.63 18.33 -2.12
N ASP A 136 8.42 18.09 -2.64
CA ASP A 136 7.79 16.75 -2.62
C ASP A 136 8.67 15.69 -3.33
N THR A 137 9.36 16.09 -4.41
CA THR A 137 10.26 15.21 -5.18
C THR A 137 11.68 15.13 -4.61
N LYS A 138 12.20 16.20 -4.00
CA LYS A 138 13.54 16.20 -3.37
C LYS A 138 13.56 15.43 -2.05
N ARG A 139 12.53 15.57 -1.22
CA ARG A 139 12.43 14.89 0.07
C ARG A 139 12.30 13.37 -0.10
N SER A 140 11.50 12.93 -1.08
CA SER A 140 11.42 11.52 -1.46
C SER A 140 12.80 10.96 -1.82
N ARG A 141 13.61 11.69 -2.59
CA ARG A 141 14.99 11.30 -2.94
C ARG A 141 15.97 11.37 -1.76
N ARG A 142 15.87 12.39 -0.90
CA ARG A 142 16.75 12.54 0.28
C ARG A 142 16.46 11.46 1.32
N PHE A 143 15.20 11.11 1.51
CA PHE A 143 14.79 9.95 2.31
C PHE A 143 15.36 8.66 1.70
N SER A 144 15.26 8.45 0.39
CA SER A 144 15.90 7.30 -0.28
C SER A 144 17.42 7.26 -0.11
N ILE A 145 18.11 8.40 -0.15
CA ILE A 145 19.57 8.49 0.05
C ILE A 145 19.93 8.22 1.53
N GLN A 146 19.22 8.82 2.48
CA GLN A 146 19.44 8.58 3.91
C GLN A 146 19.13 7.14 4.31
N ILE A 147 18.10 6.54 3.72
CA ILE A 147 17.79 5.12 3.88
C ILE A 147 18.91 4.27 3.27
N SER A 148 19.39 4.58 2.07
CA SER A 148 20.54 3.89 1.46
C SER A 148 21.78 3.97 2.36
N GLU A 149 22.11 5.16 2.88
CA GLU A 149 23.26 5.37 3.77
C GLU A 149 23.07 4.68 5.13
N ALA A 150 21.86 4.72 5.71
CA ALA A 150 21.56 4.02 6.95
C ALA A 150 21.62 2.50 6.77
N PHE A 151 21.14 2.01 5.63
CA PHE A 151 21.15 0.61 5.25
C PHE A 151 22.59 0.12 5.09
N GLU A 152 23.42 0.78 4.28
CA GLU A 152 24.83 0.43 4.09
C GLU A 152 25.67 0.52 5.38
N ASN A 153 25.39 1.48 6.27
CA ASN A 153 26.22 1.69 7.47
C ASN A 153 25.74 0.92 8.72
N LYS A 154 24.43 0.61 8.84
CA LYS A 154 23.86 -0.02 10.04
C LYS A 154 23.57 -1.51 9.84
N ILE A 155 23.09 -1.95 8.69
CA ILE A 155 22.76 -3.37 8.44
C ILE A 155 23.96 -4.32 8.60
N PRO A 156 25.21 -3.96 8.22
CA PRO A 156 26.36 -4.82 8.47
C PRO A 156 26.60 -5.16 9.95
N LYS A 157 26.00 -4.40 10.89
CA LYS A 157 26.10 -4.63 12.33
C LYS A 157 25.01 -5.58 12.87
N PHE A 158 23.94 -5.78 12.11
CA PHE A 158 22.77 -6.55 12.55
C PHE A 158 22.56 -7.85 11.74
N TYR A 159 23.23 -8.01 10.61
CA TYR A 159 23.10 -9.18 9.73
C TYR A 159 24.46 -9.79 9.40
N ASN A 160 24.51 -11.13 9.32
CA ASN A 160 25.68 -11.85 8.85
C ASN A 160 26.05 -11.41 7.42
N SER A 161 27.34 -11.45 7.08
CA SER A 161 27.83 -11.00 5.76
C SER A 161 27.18 -11.73 4.57
N PHE A 162 26.71 -12.95 4.79
CA PHE A 162 26.04 -13.78 3.78
C PHE A 162 24.54 -13.48 3.62
N ASP A 163 23.91 -12.84 4.61
CA ASP A 163 22.46 -12.56 4.62
C ASP A 163 22.16 -11.07 4.38
N ARG A 164 23.15 -10.28 3.95
CA ARG A 164 22.97 -8.86 3.71
C ARG A 164 22.03 -8.64 2.52
N PRO A 165 20.89 -7.96 2.71
CA PRO A 165 20.08 -7.55 1.58
C PRO A 165 20.87 -6.51 0.75
N VAL A 166 20.86 -6.61 -0.57
CA VAL A 166 21.56 -5.68 -1.48
C VAL A 166 20.57 -4.63 -1.99
N LEU A 167 20.90 -3.35 -1.86
CA LEU A 167 20.12 -2.27 -2.43
C LEU A 167 20.46 -2.12 -3.91
N GLN A 168 19.57 -2.59 -4.79
CA GLN A 168 19.77 -2.48 -6.23
C GLN A 168 19.51 -1.03 -6.69
N LYS A 169 20.50 -0.42 -7.33
CA LYS A 169 20.60 1.02 -7.60
C LYS A 169 19.79 1.52 -8.80
N ASP A 170 19.00 0.65 -9.44
CA ASP A 170 18.51 0.86 -10.82
C ASP A 170 17.02 1.28 -10.92
N ILE A 171 16.44 1.80 -9.83
CA ILE A 171 14.99 2.03 -9.73
C ILE A 171 14.48 3.15 -10.68
N GLU A 172 15.31 4.12 -11.08
CA GLU A 172 14.82 5.24 -11.92
C GLU A 172 14.73 4.91 -13.44
N GLU A 173 15.53 3.97 -13.98
CA GLU A 173 15.45 3.58 -15.40
C GLU A 173 14.45 2.44 -15.65
N GLU A 174 14.26 1.55 -14.67
CA GLU A 174 13.28 0.46 -14.77
C GLU A 174 11.83 0.98 -14.80
N ILE A 175 11.49 1.99 -13.99
CA ILE A 175 10.10 2.49 -13.86
C ILE A 175 9.55 3.06 -15.18
N SER A 176 10.41 3.57 -16.08
CA SER A 176 9.96 4.11 -17.37
C SER A 176 9.70 3.03 -18.44
N GLN A 177 10.20 1.80 -18.27
CA GLN A 177 9.89 0.68 -19.16
C GLN A 177 8.65 -0.13 -18.70
N TYR A 178 8.26 -0.04 -17.43
CA TYR A 178 7.15 -0.81 -16.83
C TYR A 178 5.73 -0.24 -16.99
N ILE A 179 5.46 0.61 -18.00
CA ILE A 179 4.07 0.94 -18.38
C ILE A 179 3.48 -0.26 -19.15
N GLY A 180 3.27 -1.36 -18.41
CA GLY A 180 2.83 -2.66 -18.89
C GLY A 180 2.02 -3.39 -17.82
N LYS A 181 0.84 -2.84 -17.49
CA LYS A 181 -0.30 -3.52 -16.84
C LYS A 181 -0.14 -4.14 -15.42
N ALA A 182 0.91 -3.83 -14.65
CA ALA A 182 0.97 -4.18 -13.23
C ALA A 182 1.74 -3.15 -12.39
N GLY A 183 1.28 -2.89 -11.17
CA GLY A 183 1.99 -2.05 -10.18
C GLY A 183 2.54 -2.91 -9.04
N TYR A 184 3.75 -2.61 -8.57
CA TYR A 184 4.38 -3.34 -7.47
C TYR A 184 5.03 -2.41 -6.44
N ARG A 185 5.13 -2.87 -5.19
CA ARG A 185 5.87 -2.24 -4.09
C ARG A 185 6.62 -3.32 -3.32
N ARG A 186 7.86 -3.07 -2.91
CA ARG A 186 8.60 -4.02 -2.08
C ARG A 186 8.09 -3.95 -0.64
N VAL A 187 7.93 -5.11 0.00
CA VAL A 187 7.55 -5.18 1.43
C VAL A 187 8.55 -4.43 2.29
N ASN A 188 9.85 -4.54 1.98
CA ASN A 188 10.89 -3.81 2.72
C ASN A 188 10.69 -2.29 2.69
N ASP A 189 10.30 -1.72 1.55
CA ASP A 189 10.08 -0.27 1.43
C ASP A 189 8.87 0.17 2.26
N ILE A 190 7.82 -0.66 2.28
CA ILE A 190 6.64 -0.46 3.12
C ILE A 190 7.03 -0.52 4.60
N LEU A 191 7.74 -1.57 5.01
CA LEU A 191 8.21 -1.77 6.39
C LEU A 191 9.09 -0.60 6.87
N LEU A 192 10.05 -0.17 6.06
CA LEU A 192 10.92 0.96 6.39
C LEU A 192 10.15 2.25 6.66
N PHE A 193 9.04 2.46 5.94
CA PHE A 193 8.18 3.61 6.15
C PHE A 193 7.33 3.51 7.42
N ILE A 194 6.78 2.33 7.73
CA ILE A 194 5.82 2.17 8.84
C ILE A 194 6.47 1.85 10.19
N ILE A 195 7.62 1.18 10.23
CA ILE A 195 8.30 0.74 11.47
C ILE A 195 8.53 1.91 12.44
N PRO A 196 9.05 3.09 12.03
CA PRO A 196 9.27 4.19 12.95
C PRO A 196 7.98 4.63 13.67
N GLY A 197 6.85 4.67 12.96
CA GLY A 197 5.55 5.03 13.52
C GLY A 197 4.95 3.94 14.41
N LEU A 198 5.24 2.66 14.12
CA LEU A 198 4.82 1.54 14.97
C LEU A 198 5.61 1.48 16.28
N VAL A 199 6.92 1.76 16.24
CA VAL A 199 7.77 1.88 17.42
C VAL A 199 7.33 3.07 18.29
N ALA A 200 7.08 4.24 17.68
CA ALA A 200 6.62 5.42 18.43
C ALA A 200 5.28 5.20 19.15
N ARG A 201 4.43 4.30 18.62
CA ARG A 201 3.15 3.91 19.22
C ARG A 201 3.28 2.73 20.20
N ASN A 202 4.49 2.24 20.47
CA ASN A 202 4.77 1.04 21.27
C ASN A 202 4.08 -0.22 20.75
N VAL A 203 3.80 -0.30 19.45
CA VAL A 203 3.27 -1.50 18.80
C VAL A 203 4.38 -2.51 18.56
N LEU A 204 5.53 -2.04 18.05
CA LEU A 204 6.72 -2.87 17.86
C LEU A 204 7.71 -2.66 19.00
N ASN A 205 8.22 -3.77 19.53
CA ASN A 205 9.24 -3.75 20.58
C ASN A 205 10.64 -3.65 19.97
N VAL A 206 11.36 -2.57 20.28
CA VAL A 206 12.73 -2.32 19.77
C VAL A 206 13.72 -3.41 20.19
N ASN A 207 13.45 -4.09 21.31
CA ASN A 207 14.29 -5.17 21.82
C ASN A 207 13.96 -6.54 21.19
N ASN A 208 12.87 -6.65 20.42
CA ASN A 208 12.50 -7.85 19.70
C ASN A 208 12.55 -7.57 18.18
N PRO A 209 13.57 -8.05 17.45
CA PRO A 209 13.74 -7.74 16.03
C PRO A 209 12.82 -8.54 15.10
N VAL A 210 11.81 -9.24 15.64
CA VAL A 210 10.85 -10.04 14.87
C VAL A 210 9.60 -9.21 14.59
N ILE A 211 9.18 -9.15 13.32
CA ILE A 211 7.94 -8.53 12.87
C ILE A 211 7.09 -9.60 12.19
N ASN A 212 5.87 -9.78 12.66
CA ASN A 212 4.92 -10.73 12.12
C ASN A 212 4.11 -10.06 11.01
N ILE A 213 4.11 -10.66 9.82
CA ILE A 213 3.48 -10.10 8.63
C ILE A 213 2.50 -11.12 8.07
N HIS A 214 1.26 -10.70 7.84
CA HIS A 214 0.30 -11.46 7.07
C HIS A 214 0.36 -11.02 5.62
N ILE A 215 0.57 -11.96 4.70
CA ILE A 215 0.47 -11.74 3.26
C ILE A 215 -0.86 -12.34 2.81
N SER A 216 -1.71 -11.51 2.21
CA SER A 216 -3.00 -11.92 1.69
C SER A 216 -3.11 -11.55 0.21
N GLY A 217 -4.01 -12.20 -0.50
CA GLY A 217 -4.33 -11.82 -1.86
C GLY A 217 -5.76 -12.21 -2.20
N ASP A 218 -6.47 -11.32 -2.88
CA ASP A 218 -7.79 -11.60 -3.41
C ASP A 218 -7.83 -11.39 -4.94
N GLY A 219 -8.17 -12.46 -5.66
CA GLY A 219 -8.58 -12.37 -7.06
C GLY A 219 -10.04 -11.96 -7.17
N ARG A 220 -10.41 -10.79 -6.62
CA ARG A 220 -11.77 -10.27 -6.75
C ARG A 220 -11.87 -9.27 -7.89
N ASN A 221 -12.93 -9.41 -8.70
CA ASN A 221 -13.32 -8.39 -9.68
C ASN A 221 -13.67 -7.08 -8.92
N VAL A 222 -12.70 -6.21 -8.68
CA VAL A 222 -12.89 -4.83 -8.19
C VAL A 222 -13.41 -3.96 -9.35
N GLY A 223 -14.58 -4.33 -9.88
CA GLY A 223 -15.26 -3.66 -10.98
C GLY A 223 -15.88 -4.63 -11.97
N ARG A 224 -17.07 -4.29 -12.48
CA ARG A 224 -17.85 -5.11 -13.45
C ARG A 224 -17.18 -5.27 -14.84
N LYS A 225 -16.00 -4.68 -15.09
CA LYS A 225 -15.38 -4.59 -16.44
C LYS A 225 -13.95 -5.11 -16.58
N ILE A 226 -13.14 -5.17 -15.52
CA ILE A 226 -11.73 -5.58 -15.60
C ILE A 226 -11.43 -6.48 -14.39
N LYS A 227 -10.77 -7.61 -14.62
CA LYS A 227 -10.28 -8.49 -13.53
C LYS A 227 -8.93 -7.96 -13.06
N HIS A 228 -8.75 -7.88 -11.75
CA HIS A 228 -7.45 -7.61 -11.14
C HIS A 228 -7.20 -8.60 -10.02
N VAL A 229 -5.92 -8.91 -9.83
CA VAL A 229 -5.42 -9.66 -8.69
C VAL A 229 -4.65 -8.69 -7.83
N MET A 230 -5.03 -8.59 -6.56
CA MET A 230 -4.35 -7.76 -5.58
C MET A 230 -3.67 -8.66 -4.56
N ILE A 231 -2.42 -8.35 -4.22
CA ILE A 231 -1.69 -8.97 -3.12
C ILE A 231 -1.32 -7.86 -2.15
N THR A 232 -1.65 -8.06 -0.89
CA THR A 232 -1.47 -7.11 0.20
C THR A 232 -0.64 -7.72 1.33
N CYS A 233 -0.03 -6.87 2.15
CA CYS A 233 0.47 -7.28 3.46
C CYS A 233 -0.04 -6.39 4.59
N THR A 234 -0.05 -6.96 5.79
CA THR A 234 -0.41 -6.29 7.05
C THR A 234 0.53 -6.72 8.15
N ILE A 235 0.76 -5.82 9.10
CA ILE A 235 1.55 -6.08 10.31
C ILE A 235 0.64 -6.69 11.36
N LEU A 236 0.90 -7.96 11.69
CA LEU A 236 0.13 -8.70 12.69
C LEU A 236 0.42 -8.20 14.12
N ASP A 237 1.57 -7.58 14.35
CA ASP A 237 1.89 -7.00 15.66
C ASP A 237 0.99 -5.79 15.99
N ASP A 238 0.38 -5.13 15.00
CA ASP A 238 -0.59 -4.05 15.21
C ASP A 238 -2.02 -4.60 15.35
N ILE A 239 -2.22 -5.49 16.33
CA ILE A 239 -3.46 -6.25 16.57
C ILE A 239 -4.71 -5.37 16.50
N SER A 240 -4.64 -4.18 17.11
CA SER A 240 -5.76 -3.23 17.19
C SER A 240 -6.23 -2.69 15.84
N ASN A 241 -5.39 -2.75 14.81
CA ASN A 241 -5.64 -2.18 13.50
C ASN A 241 -5.72 -3.22 12.39
N ILE A 242 -5.49 -4.52 12.65
CA ILE A 242 -5.45 -5.58 11.61
C ILE A 242 -6.67 -5.56 10.69
N HIS A 243 -7.87 -5.28 11.23
CA HIS A 243 -9.12 -5.29 10.47
C HIS A 243 -9.38 -4.00 9.67
N LYS A 244 -8.55 -2.97 9.80
CA LYS A 244 -8.76 -1.68 9.13
C LYS A 244 -8.21 -1.74 7.70
N ALA A 245 -8.96 -1.24 6.73
CA ALA A 245 -8.48 -1.18 5.35
C ALA A 245 -7.10 -0.49 5.21
N ASP A 246 -6.84 0.54 6.03
CA ASP A 246 -5.60 1.33 6.00
C ASP A 246 -4.37 0.56 6.55
N SER A 247 -4.55 -0.58 7.23
CA SER A 247 -3.45 -1.45 7.67
C SER A 247 -3.07 -2.50 6.62
N HIS A 248 -3.80 -2.59 5.50
CA HIS A 248 -3.49 -3.46 4.37
C HIS A 248 -2.74 -2.68 3.29
N HIS A 249 -1.47 -3.01 3.10
CA HIS A 249 -0.61 -2.37 2.11
C HIS A 249 -0.53 -3.22 0.83
N THR A 250 -1.01 -2.69 -0.29
CA THR A 250 -0.88 -3.36 -1.60
C THR A 250 0.59 -3.50 -1.99
N ILE A 251 1.04 -4.72 -2.22
CA ILE A 251 2.38 -5.09 -2.70
C ILE A 251 2.34 -5.33 -4.20
N ILE A 252 1.28 -5.97 -4.71
CA ILE A 252 1.13 -6.29 -6.13
C ILE A 252 -0.29 -5.95 -6.55
N LEU A 253 -0.40 -5.29 -7.71
CA LEU A 253 -1.65 -5.07 -8.42
C LEU A 253 -1.47 -5.50 -9.86
N TYR A 254 -2.20 -6.52 -10.28
CA TYR A 254 -2.09 -7.14 -11.60
C TYR A 254 -3.42 -7.06 -12.35
N LEU A 255 -3.39 -6.56 -13.59
CA LEU A 255 -4.60 -6.29 -14.38
C LEU A 255 -4.98 -7.45 -15.31
N GLU A 256 -5.10 -8.68 -14.81
CA GLU A 256 -5.76 -9.79 -15.52
C GLU A 256 -6.44 -10.75 -14.54
N GLY A 257 -6.98 -11.86 -15.05
CA GLY A 257 -7.60 -12.90 -14.20
C GLY A 257 -6.58 -13.71 -13.41
N GLU A 258 -6.99 -14.19 -12.24
CA GLU A 258 -6.20 -15.09 -11.39
C GLU A 258 -6.02 -16.46 -12.07
N ASN A 259 -4.96 -16.60 -12.87
CA ASN A 259 -4.59 -17.86 -13.51
C ASN A 259 -3.07 -18.01 -13.49
N TYR A 260 -2.60 -19.16 -13.03
CA TYR A 260 -1.18 -19.49 -12.98
C TYR A 260 -0.42 -19.19 -14.28
N LYS A 261 -1.00 -19.56 -15.45
CA LYS A 261 -0.37 -19.32 -16.77
C LYS A 261 -0.29 -17.84 -17.13
N MET A 262 -1.22 -17.03 -16.65
CA MET A 262 -1.26 -15.58 -16.91
C MET A 262 -0.29 -14.85 -15.98
N LEU A 263 -0.32 -15.20 -14.68
CA LEU A 263 0.63 -14.71 -13.70
C LEU A 263 2.07 -15.02 -14.14
N GLN A 264 2.38 -16.27 -14.49
CA GLN A 264 3.71 -16.65 -14.99
C GLN A 264 4.19 -15.84 -16.20
N LYS A 265 3.28 -15.42 -17.10
CA LYS A 265 3.65 -14.62 -18.28
C LYS A 265 3.98 -13.17 -17.95
N SER A 266 3.60 -12.67 -16.78
CA SER A 266 3.97 -11.31 -16.39
C SER A 266 5.46 -11.22 -16.15
N GLU A 267 6.09 -10.16 -16.67
CA GLU A 267 7.52 -9.88 -16.49
C GLU A 267 7.93 -9.85 -15.01
N PHE A 268 6.98 -9.55 -14.12
CA PHE A 268 7.13 -9.58 -12.67
C PHE A 268 7.64 -10.93 -12.13
N PHE A 269 7.07 -12.06 -12.59
CA PHE A 269 7.50 -13.39 -12.15
C PHE A 269 8.64 -13.96 -13.00
N ASN A 270 8.92 -13.38 -14.17
CA ASN A 270 9.97 -13.82 -15.08
C ASN A 270 11.35 -13.20 -14.78
N ASN A 271 11.41 -11.98 -14.23
CA ASN A 271 12.70 -11.29 -13.99
C ASN A 271 13.55 -11.88 -12.84
N ARG A 272 13.11 -12.97 -12.19
CA ARG A 272 13.86 -13.65 -11.11
C ARG A 272 14.31 -15.08 -11.42
N THR A 273 14.05 -15.62 -12.61
CA THR A 273 14.46 -16.99 -12.96
C THR A 273 15.94 -17.18 -13.29
N SER A 274 16.79 -16.17 -13.13
CA SER A 274 18.21 -16.31 -13.52
C SER A 274 19.08 -17.06 -12.51
N GLN A 275 18.59 -17.46 -11.33
CA GLN A 275 19.34 -18.36 -10.44
C GLN A 275 18.43 -19.40 -9.78
N THR A 276 18.58 -20.65 -10.26
CA THR A 276 18.23 -21.93 -9.62
C THR A 276 16.75 -22.24 -9.31
N LEU A 277 16.06 -22.92 -10.24
CA LEU A 277 15.40 -24.24 -10.08
C LEU A 277 14.50 -24.50 -11.29
N ASN A 278 14.97 -25.29 -12.28
CA ASN A 278 14.13 -25.76 -13.40
C ASN A 278 13.23 -26.95 -13.01
N LEU A 279 13.34 -27.44 -11.78
CA LEU A 279 12.53 -28.53 -11.25
C LEU A 279 11.63 -27.99 -10.12
N PRO A 280 10.35 -28.37 -10.04
CA PRO A 280 9.54 -28.03 -8.88
C PRO A 280 10.14 -28.65 -7.59
N PRO A 281 10.01 -27.97 -6.44
CA PRO A 281 10.35 -28.56 -5.15
C PRO A 281 9.56 -29.87 -4.92
N PRO A 282 10.07 -30.80 -4.08
CA PRO A 282 9.34 -32.01 -3.73
C PRO A 282 7.90 -31.70 -3.27
N GLY A 283 6.92 -32.40 -3.84
CA GLY A 283 5.49 -32.19 -3.54
C GLY A 283 4.79 -31.12 -4.40
N HIS A 284 5.52 -30.38 -5.24
CA HIS A 284 4.94 -29.39 -6.15
C HIS A 284 4.84 -29.91 -7.59
N LEU A 285 3.72 -29.65 -8.25
CA LEU A 285 3.53 -29.97 -9.68
C LEU A 285 4.19 -28.92 -10.60
N LYS A 286 4.43 -27.71 -10.10
CA LYS A 286 5.00 -26.59 -10.85
C LYS A 286 5.95 -25.78 -9.96
N VAL A 287 6.94 -25.15 -10.59
CA VAL A 287 7.87 -24.24 -9.89
C VAL A 287 7.08 -23.07 -9.30
N PRO A 288 7.16 -22.80 -7.99
CA PRO A 288 6.45 -21.69 -7.37
C PRO A 288 6.74 -20.35 -8.07
N LEU A 289 5.72 -19.51 -8.20
CA LEU A 289 5.87 -18.16 -8.77
C LEU A 289 6.70 -17.25 -7.85
N LEU A 290 6.62 -17.46 -6.54
CA LEU A 290 7.41 -16.76 -5.54
C LEU A 290 8.36 -17.74 -4.85
N PRO A 291 9.56 -17.31 -4.44
CA PRO A 291 10.45 -18.13 -3.61
C PRO A 291 9.69 -18.64 -2.39
N MET A 292 9.87 -19.93 -2.09
CA MET A 292 9.20 -20.55 -0.95
C MET A 292 9.79 -19.97 0.34
N ILE A 293 8.91 -19.45 1.20
CA ILE A 293 9.28 -19.05 2.56
C ILE A 293 9.52 -20.32 3.36
N SER A 294 10.61 -20.36 4.13
CA SER A 294 10.90 -21.51 4.99
C SER A 294 9.79 -21.72 6.02
N LEU A 295 9.40 -22.99 6.24
CA LEU A 295 8.25 -23.36 7.08
C LEU A 295 8.37 -22.90 8.53
N ASN A 296 9.59 -22.71 9.05
CA ASN A 296 9.83 -22.14 10.38
C ASN A 296 9.41 -20.67 10.53
N HIS A 297 9.10 -19.99 9.42
CA HIS A 297 8.55 -18.63 9.41
C HIS A 297 7.07 -18.60 9.02
N TYR A 298 6.41 -19.77 8.92
CA TYR A 298 4.99 -19.86 8.63
C TYR A 298 4.22 -20.03 9.94
N VAL A 299 3.27 -19.14 10.19
CA VAL A 299 2.23 -19.32 11.20
C VAL A 299 0.94 -19.60 10.45
N SER A 300 0.37 -20.77 10.70
CA SER A 300 -0.88 -21.18 10.11
C SER A 300 -2.04 -20.36 10.69
N ASP A 301 -2.90 -19.86 9.80
CA ASP A 301 -4.17 -19.27 10.19
C ASP A 301 -5.15 -20.41 10.54
N GLU A 302 -5.34 -20.65 11.83
CA GLU A 302 -6.16 -21.76 12.36
C GLU A 302 -7.59 -21.70 11.86
N LEU A 303 -8.15 -20.50 11.74
CA LEU A 303 -9.48 -20.26 11.20
C LEU A 303 -9.53 -20.68 9.72
N HIS A 304 -8.61 -20.20 8.88
CA HIS A 304 -8.59 -20.58 7.46
C HIS A 304 -8.33 -22.08 7.26
N ILE A 305 -7.54 -22.71 8.12
CA ILE A 305 -7.37 -24.16 8.13
C ILE A 305 -8.70 -24.84 8.46
N MET A 306 -9.40 -24.44 9.51
CA MET A 306 -10.72 -24.98 9.87
C MET A 306 -11.72 -24.82 8.71
N LEU A 307 -11.77 -23.66 8.05
CA LEU A 307 -12.65 -23.42 6.90
C LEU A 307 -12.38 -24.39 5.73
N ARG A 308 -11.11 -24.77 5.53
CA ARG A 308 -10.68 -25.74 4.52
C ARG A 308 -10.92 -27.18 4.92
N ILE A 309 -10.70 -27.53 6.18
CA ILE A 309 -11.05 -28.84 6.74
C ILE A 309 -12.54 -29.09 6.54
N TRP A 310 -13.39 -28.11 6.86
CA TRP A 310 -14.83 -28.22 6.62
C TRP A 310 -15.16 -28.48 5.13
N ASP A 311 -14.58 -27.70 4.20
CA ASP A 311 -14.84 -27.89 2.75
C ASP A 311 -14.52 -29.34 2.32
N CYS A 312 -13.42 -29.88 2.85
CA CYS A 312 -13.00 -31.25 2.60
C CYS A 312 -13.93 -32.28 3.24
N LEU A 313 -14.25 -32.15 4.52
CA LEU A 313 -15.12 -33.06 5.26
C LEU A 313 -16.53 -33.11 4.66
N TRP A 314 -17.13 -31.95 4.41
CA TRP A 314 -18.47 -31.88 3.83
C TRP A 314 -18.51 -32.48 2.42
N LYS A 315 -17.46 -32.25 1.62
CA LYS A 315 -17.33 -32.88 0.31
C LYS A 315 -17.26 -34.41 0.42
N LEU A 316 -16.53 -34.95 1.40
CA LEU A 316 -16.43 -36.39 1.64
C LEU A 316 -17.79 -36.98 2.03
N VAL A 317 -18.55 -36.31 2.91
CA VAL A 317 -19.92 -36.71 3.29
C VAL A 317 -20.82 -36.83 2.05
N ILE A 318 -20.82 -35.80 1.19
CA ILE A 318 -21.63 -35.82 -0.04
C ILE A 318 -21.12 -36.90 -1.02
N GLN A 319 -19.81 -37.14 -1.10
CA GLN A 319 -19.23 -38.17 -1.96
C GLN A 319 -19.63 -39.58 -1.49
N GLU A 320 -19.61 -39.84 -0.19
CA GLU A 320 -20.02 -41.12 0.41
C GLU A 320 -21.49 -41.41 0.11
N LEU A 321 -22.37 -40.42 0.35
CA LEU A 321 -23.79 -40.54 0.01
C LEU A 321 -24.02 -40.79 -1.49
N LYS A 322 -23.18 -40.23 -2.36
CA LYS A 322 -23.23 -40.47 -3.80
C LYS A 322 -22.73 -41.87 -4.16
N SER A 323 -21.63 -42.35 -3.58
CA SER A 323 -21.11 -43.69 -3.86
C SER A 323 -22.04 -44.81 -3.41
N GLU A 324 -22.83 -44.57 -2.37
CA GLU A 324 -23.85 -45.50 -1.89
C GLU A 324 -25.20 -45.36 -2.62
N ASN A 325 -25.30 -44.50 -3.64
CA ASN A 325 -26.55 -44.15 -4.33
C ASN A 325 -27.67 -43.61 -3.40
N ARG A 326 -27.31 -43.07 -2.24
CA ARG A 326 -28.25 -42.51 -1.25
C ARG A 326 -28.50 -41.02 -1.44
N PHE A 327 -27.71 -40.33 -2.25
CA PHE A 327 -27.85 -38.89 -2.55
C PHE A 327 -29.06 -38.56 -3.45
N ASN A 328 -30.26 -38.77 -2.91
CA ASN A 328 -31.55 -38.56 -3.58
C ASN A 328 -32.33 -37.37 -2.97
N ASN A 329 -33.55 -37.12 -3.47
CA ASN A 329 -34.40 -36.01 -2.99
C ASN A 329 -34.70 -36.09 -1.49
N HIS A 330 -34.87 -37.30 -0.95
CA HIS A 330 -35.21 -37.50 0.45
C HIS A 330 -34.04 -37.13 1.37
N VAL A 331 -32.83 -37.63 1.08
CA VAL A 331 -31.63 -37.29 1.87
C VAL A 331 -31.30 -35.81 1.77
N ARG A 332 -31.45 -35.18 0.59
CA ARG A 332 -31.30 -33.72 0.45
C ARG A 332 -32.29 -32.94 1.32
N ALA A 333 -33.54 -33.40 1.40
CA ALA A 333 -34.55 -32.76 2.25
C ALA A 333 -34.19 -32.89 3.73
N ILE A 334 -33.71 -34.06 4.17
CA ILE A 334 -33.22 -34.27 5.54
C ILE A 334 -32.08 -33.32 5.86
N ILE A 335 -31.07 -33.22 4.98
CA ILE A 335 -29.94 -32.29 5.18
C ILE A 335 -30.43 -30.85 5.30
N ASN A 336 -31.37 -30.42 4.45
CA ASN A 336 -31.91 -29.06 4.52
C ASN A 336 -32.66 -28.79 5.83
N VAL A 337 -33.45 -29.75 6.32
CA VAL A 337 -34.16 -29.64 7.61
C VAL A 337 -33.17 -29.53 8.75
N GLU A 338 -32.12 -30.34 8.72
CA GLU A 338 -31.09 -30.33 9.77
C GLU A 338 -30.27 -29.03 9.76
N MET A 339 -29.91 -28.53 8.58
CA MET A 339 -29.28 -27.22 8.42
C MET A 339 -30.17 -26.09 8.94
N GLN A 340 -31.49 -26.15 8.68
CA GLN A 340 -32.44 -25.18 9.22
C GLN A 340 -32.55 -25.27 10.74
N ARG A 341 -32.48 -26.46 11.34
CA ARG A 341 -32.50 -26.66 12.79
C ARG A 341 -31.37 -25.89 13.48
N ILE A 342 -30.20 -25.85 12.87
CA ILE A 342 -29.02 -25.11 13.38
C ILE A 342 -28.96 -23.67 12.85
N SER A 343 -30.05 -23.16 12.27
CA SER A 343 -30.15 -21.80 11.71
C SER A 343 -29.13 -21.47 10.62
N VAL A 344 -28.78 -22.47 9.78
CA VAL A 344 -27.87 -22.32 8.62
C VAL A 344 -28.68 -22.36 7.32
N GLY A 345 -28.53 -21.32 6.50
CA GLY A 345 -29.19 -21.24 5.19
C GLY A 345 -28.51 -22.15 4.16
N PHE A 346 -29.11 -23.30 3.85
CA PHE A 346 -28.52 -24.29 2.96
C PHE A 346 -29.52 -24.80 1.91
N TYR A 347 -29.09 -24.88 0.65
CA TYR A 347 -29.92 -25.32 -0.46
C TYR A 347 -29.10 -26.13 -1.48
N PHE A 348 -29.79 -27.02 -2.19
CA PHE A 348 -29.25 -27.77 -3.33
C PHE A 348 -29.89 -27.30 -4.63
N TRP A 349 -29.13 -27.26 -5.72
CA TRP A 349 -29.66 -26.99 -7.06
C TRP A 349 -28.93 -27.82 -8.12
N GLN A 350 -29.53 -27.95 -9.30
CA GLN A 350 -28.88 -28.58 -10.45
C GLN A 350 -28.43 -27.53 -11.47
N ASP A 351 -27.31 -27.80 -12.14
CA ASP A 351 -26.93 -27.09 -13.34
C ASP A 351 -27.57 -27.68 -14.60
N TYR A 352 -27.30 -27.06 -15.75
CA TYR A 352 -27.79 -27.50 -17.07
C TYR A 352 -27.28 -28.88 -17.49
N VAL A 353 -26.25 -29.41 -16.81
CA VAL A 353 -25.64 -30.72 -17.06
C VAL A 353 -26.15 -31.75 -16.02
N GLN A 354 -27.21 -31.42 -15.27
CA GLN A 354 -27.81 -32.23 -14.21
C GLN A 354 -26.88 -32.54 -13.03
N SER A 355 -25.76 -31.83 -12.91
CA SER A 355 -24.87 -31.95 -11.76
C SER A 355 -25.48 -31.22 -10.56
N TRP A 356 -25.45 -31.87 -9.40
CA TRP A 356 -25.94 -31.30 -8.15
C TRP A 356 -24.88 -30.45 -7.46
N HIS A 357 -25.27 -29.22 -7.16
CA HIS A 357 -24.52 -28.21 -6.42
C HIS A 357 -25.23 -27.89 -5.10
N TYR A 358 -24.51 -27.24 -4.18
CA TYR A 358 -25.02 -26.87 -2.87
C TYR A 358 -24.43 -25.54 -2.40
N THR A 359 -25.09 -24.90 -1.43
CA THR A 359 -24.67 -23.61 -0.89
C THR A 359 -23.25 -23.68 -0.33
N SER A 360 -22.37 -22.79 -0.80
CA SER A 360 -21.07 -22.59 -0.16
C SER A 360 -21.27 -21.81 1.13
N LEU A 361 -20.97 -22.41 2.27
CA LEU A 361 -21.08 -21.75 3.57
C LEU A 361 -19.92 -20.77 3.80
N ILE A 362 -20.18 -19.78 4.66
CA ILE A 362 -19.20 -18.80 5.12
C ILE A 362 -18.89 -19.04 6.60
N GLU A 363 -17.72 -18.60 7.03
CA GLU A 363 -17.17 -18.62 8.39
C GLU A 363 -18.07 -19.20 9.50
N ASP A 364 -18.90 -18.37 10.14
CA ASP A 364 -19.76 -18.76 11.26
C ASP A 364 -20.71 -19.92 10.95
N ASP A 365 -21.20 -20.03 9.72
CA ASP A 365 -22.10 -21.11 9.32
C ASP A 365 -21.35 -22.44 9.20
N LYS A 366 -20.07 -22.43 8.83
CA LYS A 366 -19.25 -23.64 8.79
C LYS A 366 -18.98 -24.16 10.21
N GLU A 367 -18.67 -23.25 11.14
CA GLU A 367 -18.44 -23.60 12.54
C GLU A 367 -19.69 -24.22 13.17
N LYS A 368 -20.88 -23.62 12.97
CA LYS A 368 -22.16 -24.20 13.44
C LYS A 368 -22.41 -25.61 12.92
N VAL A 369 -22.09 -25.87 11.65
CA VAL A 369 -22.24 -27.22 11.09
C VAL A 369 -21.27 -28.20 11.74
N LEU A 370 -20.02 -27.81 11.99
CA LEU A 370 -19.04 -28.68 12.65
C LEU A 370 -19.46 -29.01 14.09
N CYS A 371 -20.02 -28.05 14.82
CA CYS A 371 -20.39 -28.23 16.22
C CYS A 371 -21.75 -28.91 16.40
N ASP A 372 -22.74 -28.53 15.58
CA ASP A 372 -24.15 -28.80 15.91
C ASP A 372 -24.87 -29.69 14.88
N PHE A 373 -24.29 -30.00 13.72
CA PHE A 373 -24.97 -30.85 12.72
C PHE A 373 -25.04 -32.31 13.18
N ASN A 374 -26.25 -32.87 13.26
CA ASN A 374 -26.42 -34.26 13.67
C ASN A 374 -26.23 -35.23 12.49
N PHE A 375 -25.09 -35.89 12.40
CA PHE A 375 -24.82 -36.88 11.35
C PHE A 375 -25.69 -38.15 11.43
N GLU A 376 -26.32 -38.47 12.57
CA GLU A 376 -27.22 -39.64 12.70
C GLU A 376 -28.48 -39.51 11.83
N VAL A 377 -28.81 -38.30 11.35
CA VAL A 377 -29.95 -38.10 10.45
C VAL A 377 -29.66 -38.60 9.02
N ILE A 378 -28.38 -38.78 8.67
CA ILE A 378 -27.95 -39.20 7.32
C ILE A 378 -27.04 -40.44 7.32
N PHE A 379 -26.47 -40.84 8.45
CA PHE A 379 -25.67 -42.06 8.59
C PHE A 379 -26.20 -42.94 9.71
N ASP A 380 -25.86 -44.23 9.68
CA ASP A 380 -26.11 -45.08 10.84
C ASP A 380 -25.31 -44.60 12.05
N LYS A 381 -25.71 -45.06 13.23
CA LYS A 381 -25.18 -44.58 14.50
C LYS A 381 -23.67 -44.83 14.64
N GLU A 382 -23.16 -45.96 14.17
CA GLU A 382 -21.73 -46.27 14.27
C GLU A 382 -20.91 -45.35 13.37
N ARG A 383 -21.37 -45.13 12.14
CA ARG A 383 -20.72 -44.22 11.19
C ARG A 383 -20.79 -42.76 11.63
N ALA A 384 -21.92 -42.32 12.19
CA ALA A 384 -22.07 -40.97 12.72
C ALA A 384 -21.14 -40.69 13.91
N ILE A 385 -21.01 -41.66 14.84
CA ILE A 385 -20.06 -41.58 15.95
C ILE A 385 -18.63 -41.45 15.44
N LEU A 386 -18.24 -42.25 14.43
CA LEU A 386 -16.91 -42.17 13.83
C LEU A 386 -16.64 -40.79 13.21
N ILE A 387 -17.62 -40.21 12.51
CA ILE A 387 -17.48 -38.87 11.90
C ILE A 387 -17.34 -37.79 12.97
N ASN A 388 -18.07 -37.88 14.08
CA ASN A 388 -18.02 -36.91 15.19
C ASN A 388 -16.73 -36.99 16.03
N HIS A 389 -15.94 -38.08 15.90
CA HIS A 389 -14.69 -38.28 16.63
C HIS A 389 -13.43 -38.01 15.79
N LEU A 390 -13.57 -37.66 14.50
CA LEU A 390 -12.49 -37.16 13.64
C LEU A 390 -12.17 -35.71 13.95
#